data_AF-A0A6V7LF18-F1
#
_entry.id   AF-A0A6V7LF18-F1
#
_cell.length_a   1.000
_cell.length_b   1.000
_cell.length_c   1.000
_cell.angle_alpha   90.00
_cell.angle_beta   90.00
_cell.angle_gamma   90.00
#
_symmetry.space_group_name_H-M   'P 1'
#
loop_
_entity.id
_entity.type
_entity.pdbx_description
1 polymer ?
#
loop_
_entity_poly.entity_id
_entity_poly.type
_entity_poly.pdbx_seq_one_letter_code
_entity_poly.pdbx_strand_id
1 'polypeptide(L)'
;VLNDERLREAINLTAAKAIEEDGVPERKALADAESRAKSILKQMESTMSDTLLRITAWLLYKLLPYFIKSVVVEPSQVEMIQKADNFGIPLVFVPLHRSHLDYILMSMLTFTNGIRSCLIAAGDNLKIPIFGKLLNGLGAFYIKRRIDPALGRKDILYRATLHTYVMESLRAGHNIEFFIEGGRTRTGKPCMPKKGILSIIVDAYMDGTIEDALVIPVSLNYERLADGNFVREQLGQPKKMETFGSAIRAIWSTLRGNYGIVKMDICEPFSLKEMIRSIEMQLLKQSTNTIAKPADRALKSNMSTSSLFGTDVVDDEHRALVDELGKHIVYDCAKSNPIMSTNLVAFLLLNKFRDGCTMDELVIAFSELRRELEASNKDIGFYGESLDVINHALNILGPGLVKQQRQEVTKKIDGRPPKKEFITAIMPISMLPNVIELSYYSNGMITHYVMESVVVSAIYAVLKNQINDPKALAEADLIVFQSSLVEKASKLCDILKYEFIFCPPCENLESMILHTIDNLIFIGIIGTCEEGLLEEEQWSRRFASTLDDSSDEEFALERARNKIRYKLNMDPDSSKRMEFLHTILRPLIDTYTFSAFTLKKMVGRSLTEKDLVQEVLCEIKTNFDRGFANY
;
A
#
# COMPACT_ATOMS: atom_id res chain seq x y z
N VAL A 1 30.77 0.71 16.06
CA VAL A 1 30.81 0.43 14.60
C VAL A 1 32.13 -0.19 14.12
N LEU A 2 33.23 0.54 13.88
CA LEU A 2 34.45 -0.08 13.27
C LEU A 2 35.11 -1.17 14.11
N ASN A 3 34.88 -1.15 15.41
CA ASN A 3 35.42 -2.15 16.35
C ASN A 3 34.53 -3.39 16.49
N ASP A 4 33.34 -3.40 15.86
CA ASP A 4 32.38 -4.49 15.95
C ASP A 4 32.94 -5.76 15.28
N GLU A 5 32.76 -6.91 15.93
CA GLU A 5 33.29 -8.19 15.48
C GLU A 5 32.75 -8.59 14.11
N ARG A 6 31.47 -8.32 13.84
CA ARG A 6 30.81 -8.68 12.59
C ARG A 6 31.36 -7.88 11.41
N LEU A 7 31.64 -6.60 11.63
CA LEU A 7 32.27 -5.77 10.60
C LEU A 7 33.72 -6.19 10.36
N ARG A 8 34.46 -6.58 11.41
CA ARG A 8 35.82 -7.12 11.28
C ARG A 8 35.85 -8.43 10.49
N GLU A 9 34.90 -9.32 10.72
CA GLU A 9 34.76 -10.55 9.94
C GLU A 9 34.45 -10.24 8.46
N ALA A 10 33.54 -9.31 8.19
CA ALA A 10 33.22 -8.89 6.82
C ALA A 10 34.43 -8.25 6.10
N ILE A 11 35.27 -7.49 6.83
CA ILE A 11 36.53 -6.94 6.32
C ILE A 11 37.48 -8.08 5.94
N ASN A 12 37.66 -9.06 6.83
CA ASN A 12 38.52 -10.22 6.58
C ASN A 12 38.03 -11.05 5.38
N LEU A 13 36.73 -11.33 5.28
CA LEU A 13 36.13 -12.05 4.15
C LEU A 13 36.29 -11.29 2.83
N THR A 14 36.17 -9.96 2.85
CA THR A 14 36.37 -9.13 1.66
C THR A 14 37.84 -9.13 1.23
N ALA A 15 38.76 -9.08 2.19
CA ALA A 15 40.20 -9.17 1.93
C ALA A 15 40.58 -10.55 1.38
N ALA A 16 40.07 -11.65 1.96
CA ALA A 16 40.31 -13.01 1.49
C ALA A 16 39.89 -13.19 0.02
N LYS A 17 38.70 -12.69 -0.36
CA LYS A 17 38.23 -12.72 -1.75
C LYS A 17 39.14 -11.93 -2.70
N ALA A 18 39.62 -10.76 -2.27
CA ALA A 18 40.54 -9.97 -3.09
C ALA A 18 41.92 -10.65 -3.26
N ILE A 19 42.37 -11.42 -2.26
CA ILE A 19 43.59 -12.23 -2.35
C ILE A 19 43.40 -13.36 -3.38
N GLU A 20 42.28 -14.08 -3.31
CA GLU A 20 41.98 -15.19 -4.21
C GLU A 20 41.77 -14.77 -5.67
N GLU A 21 41.14 -13.62 -5.91
CA GLU A 21 40.75 -13.18 -7.25
C GLU A 21 41.76 -12.25 -7.92
N ASP A 22 42.30 -11.30 -7.16
CA ASP A 22 43.14 -10.22 -7.69
C ASP A 22 44.64 -10.41 -7.35
N GLY A 23 44.99 -11.46 -6.60
CA GLY A 23 46.39 -11.77 -6.25
C GLY A 23 47.07 -10.70 -5.38
N VAL A 24 46.29 -9.91 -4.65
CA VAL A 24 46.78 -8.78 -3.85
C VAL A 24 47.46 -9.30 -2.56
N PRO A 25 48.59 -8.71 -2.11
CA PRO A 25 49.21 -9.09 -0.84
C PRO A 25 48.25 -8.91 0.35
N GLU A 26 48.23 -9.88 1.27
CA GLU A 26 47.30 -9.93 2.40
C GLU A 26 47.19 -8.61 3.20
N ARG A 27 48.34 -8.04 3.57
CA ARG A 27 48.39 -6.76 4.30
C ARG A 27 47.74 -5.61 3.53
N LYS A 28 47.89 -5.60 2.21
CA LYS A 28 47.31 -4.56 1.35
C LYS A 28 45.81 -4.78 1.17
N ALA A 29 45.38 -6.03 0.95
CA ALA A 29 43.97 -6.38 0.83
C ALA A 29 43.17 -6.01 2.11
N LEU A 30 43.74 -6.28 3.29
CA LEU A 30 43.13 -5.88 4.57
C LEU A 30 43.06 -4.36 4.73
N ALA A 31 44.15 -3.63 4.46
CA ALA A 31 44.18 -2.17 4.55
C ALA A 31 43.18 -1.51 3.58
N ASP A 32 43.06 -2.03 2.36
CA ASP A 32 42.12 -1.53 1.35
C ASP A 32 40.67 -1.81 1.78
N ALA A 33 40.38 -3.00 2.33
CA ALA A 33 39.06 -3.35 2.86
C ALA A 33 38.67 -2.48 4.08
N GLU A 34 39.58 -2.24 5.02
CA GLU A 34 39.36 -1.33 6.15
C GLU A 34 39.12 0.12 5.71
N SER A 35 39.93 0.61 4.77
CA SER A 35 39.79 1.95 4.20
C SER A 35 38.44 2.12 3.51
N ARG A 36 38.00 1.09 2.76
CA ARG A 36 36.68 1.05 2.15
C ARG A 36 35.56 1.04 3.20
N ALA A 37 35.67 0.25 4.27
CA ALA A 37 34.69 0.23 5.36
C ALA A 37 34.53 1.61 6.01
N LYS A 38 35.66 2.28 6.31
CA LYS A 38 35.69 3.66 6.82
C LYS A 38 35.04 4.65 5.87
N SER A 39 35.31 4.52 4.56
CA SER A 39 34.70 5.36 3.52
C SER A 39 33.19 5.16 3.44
N ILE A 40 32.72 3.91 3.46
CA ILE A 40 31.28 3.57 3.48
C ILE A 40 30.62 4.18 4.71
N LEU A 41 31.19 3.98 5.90
CA LEU A 41 30.65 4.51 7.14
C LEU A 41 30.55 6.04 7.11
N LYS A 42 31.62 6.74 6.72
CA LYS A 42 31.63 8.21 6.60
C LYS A 42 30.63 8.73 5.56
N GLN A 43 30.32 7.94 4.54
CA GLN A 43 29.30 8.30 3.57
C GLN A 43 27.87 8.09 4.07
N MET A 44 27.69 7.15 5.00
CA MET A 44 26.41 6.72 5.55
C MET A 44 26.02 7.52 6.79
N GLU A 45 26.97 7.79 7.68
CA GLU A 45 26.71 8.32 9.02
C GLU A 45 25.93 9.64 9.02
N SER A 46 25.02 9.75 9.99
CA SER A 46 24.34 11.01 10.31
C SER A 46 25.26 11.91 11.14
N THR A 47 25.14 13.22 10.93
CA THR A 47 25.87 14.24 11.69
C THR A 47 24.88 15.16 12.40
N MET A 48 23.86 14.57 13.03
CA MET A 48 22.72 15.27 13.63
C MET A 48 23.17 16.41 14.56
N SER A 49 22.52 17.57 14.43
CA SER A 49 22.85 18.78 15.19
C SER A 49 21.59 19.48 15.69
N ASP A 50 21.47 19.62 17.01
CA ASP A 50 20.36 20.31 17.68
C ASP A 50 20.19 21.76 17.20
N THR A 51 21.29 22.48 16.98
CA THR A 51 21.26 23.86 16.46
C THR A 51 20.66 23.90 15.07
N LEU A 52 21.04 22.96 14.21
CA LEU A 52 20.52 22.88 12.84
C LEU A 52 19.04 22.48 12.84
N LEU A 53 18.64 21.56 13.70
CA LEU A 53 17.23 21.18 13.92
C LEU A 53 16.40 22.40 14.33
N ARG A 54 16.86 23.18 15.32
CA ARG A 54 16.19 24.42 15.78
C ARG A 54 16.01 25.45 14.65
N ILE A 55 17.08 25.74 13.91
CA ILE A 55 17.04 26.70 12.80
C ILE A 55 16.08 26.22 11.71
N THR A 56 16.16 24.94 11.37
CA THR A 56 15.34 24.35 10.30
C THR A 56 13.86 24.30 10.70
N ALA A 57 13.55 23.89 11.92
CA ALA A 57 12.19 23.87 12.44
C ALA A 57 11.56 25.28 12.44
N TRP A 58 12.31 26.30 12.88
CA TRP A 58 11.87 27.69 12.83
C TRP A 58 11.62 28.16 11.40
N LEU A 59 12.53 27.82 10.47
CA LEU A 59 12.39 28.16 9.06
C LEU A 59 11.15 27.49 8.44
N LEU A 60 10.95 26.19 8.69
CA LEU A 60 9.80 25.44 8.18
C LEU A 60 8.48 25.96 8.75
N TYR A 61 8.45 26.30 10.04
CA TYR A 61 7.29 26.95 10.66
C TYR A 61 6.88 28.25 9.95
N LYS A 62 7.86 29.00 9.41
CA LYS A 62 7.58 30.20 8.61
C LYS A 62 7.25 29.89 7.15
N LEU A 63 7.86 28.87 6.55
CA LEU A 63 7.72 28.59 5.12
C LEU A 63 6.49 27.76 4.76
N LEU A 64 6.10 26.78 5.59
CA LEU A 64 4.99 25.86 5.27
C LEU A 64 3.66 26.59 4.97
N PRO A 65 3.25 27.63 5.72
CA PRO A 65 1.98 28.34 5.46
C PRO A 65 1.89 29.03 4.09
N TYR A 66 3.01 29.20 3.38
CA TYR A 66 2.99 29.81 2.04
C TYR A 66 2.45 28.88 0.95
N PHE A 67 2.57 27.56 1.14
CA PHE A 67 2.19 26.58 0.10
C PHE A 67 1.32 25.43 0.60
N ILE A 68 1.27 25.20 1.91
CA ILE A 68 0.35 24.26 2.57
C ILE A 68 -0.64 25.08 3.39
N LYS A 69 -1.93 24.80 3.22
CA LYS A 69 -3.01 25.49 3.92
C LYS A 69 -3.08 25.09 5.40
N SER A 70 -2.89 23.80 5.68
CA SER A 70 -2.88 23.27 7.06
C SER A 70 -2.20 21.91 7.10
N VAL A 71 -1.54 21.63 8.23
CA VAL A 71 -1.06 20.28 8.60
C VAL A 71 -1.87 19.87 9.83
N VAL A 72 -2.63 18.79 9.71
CA VAL A 72 -3.55 18.31 10.74
C VAL A 72 -2.99 17.02 11.35
N VAL A 73 -2.84 17.02 12.67
CA VAL A 73 -2.46 15.85 13.49
C VAL A 73 -3.34 15.87 14.73
N GLU A 74 -3.80 14.70 15.17
CA GLU A 74 -4.62 14.62 16.37
C GLU A 74 -3.77 14.84 17.63
N PRO A 75 -4.15 15.75 18.56
CA PRO A 75 -3.36 16.02 19.76
C PRO A 75 -3.17 14.78 20.66
N SER A 76 -4.18 13.92 20.77
CA SER A 76 -4.14 12.67 21.55
C SER A 76 -3.04 11.72 21.05
N GLN A 77 -2.85 11.65 19.73
CA GLN A 77 -1.80 10.85 19.09
C GLN A 77 -0.41 11.41 19.41
N VAL A 78 -0.25 12.73 19.45
CA VAL A 78 1.03 13.36 19.84
C VAL A 78 1.34 13.08 21.31
N GLU A 79 0.36 13.23 22.20
CA GLU A 79 0.52 12.92 23.63
C GLU A 79 0.87 11.44 23.86
N MET A 80 0.28 10.54 23.08
CA MET A 80 0.60 9.11 23.10
C MET A 80 2.07 8.85 22.77
N ILE A 81 2.62 9.51 21.73
CA ILE A 81 4.04 9.36 21.38
C ILE A 81 4.95 10.02 22.42
N GLN A 82 4.57 11.14 23.01
CA GLN A 82 5.33 11.74 24.10
C GLN A 82 5.41 10.80 25.31
N LYS A 83 4.31 10.12 25.66
CA LYS A 83 4.31 9.08 26.69
C LYS A 83 5.21 7.91 26.30
N ALA A 84 5.12 7.44 25.05
CA ALA A 84 5.97 6.39 24.51
C ALA A 84 7.47 6.72 24.63
N ASP A 85 7.87 7.94 24.27
CA ASP A 85 9.27 8.39 24.33
C ASP A 85 9.80 8.44 25.76
N ASN A 86 8.94 8.79 26.73
CA ASN A 86 9.29 8.86 28.15
C ASN A 86 9.57 7.49 28.79
N PHE A 87 9.15 6.37 28.18
CA PHE A 87 9.51 5.03 28.68
C PHE A 87 11.02 4.72 28.51
N GLY A 88 11.74 5.46 27.67
CA GLY A 88 13.19 5.33 27.51
C GLY A 88 13.65 4.19 26.59
N ILE A 89 12.73 3.48 25.93
CA ILE A 89 13.04 2.51 24.87
C ILE A 89 13.06 3.20 23.49
N PRO A 90 13.76 2.63 22.49
CA PRO A 90 13.81 3.21 21.14
C PRO A 90 12.43 3.24 20.47
N LEU A 91 12.09 4.38 19.85
CA LEU A 91 10.93 4.50 18.98
C LEU A 91 11.33 4.26 17.52
N VAL A 92 10.55 3.44 16.82
CA VAL A 92 10.75 3.09 15.41
C VAL A 92 9.55 3.58 14.62
N PHE A 93 9.68 4.74 13.99
CA PHE A 93 8.65 5.31 13.13
C PHE A 93 8.72 4.67 11.73
N VAL A 94 7.58 4.13 11.28
CA VAL A 94 7.49 3.41 10.01
C VAL A 94 6.42 4.04 9.10
N PRO A 95 6.69 5.22 8.53
CA PRO A 95 5.75 5.89 7.64
C PRO A 95 5.61 5.19 6.27
N LEU A 96 4.42 5.28 5.69
CA LEU A 96 4.26 5.17 4.23
C LEU A 96 4.86 6.40 3.54
N HIS A 97 5.34 6.25 2.32
CA HIS A 97 6.04 7.29 1.60
C HIS A 97 5.21 7.79 0.41
N ARG A 98 4.76 9.04 0.47
CA ARG A 98 4.06 9.72 -0.62
C ARG A 98 4.84 10.90 -1.18
N SER A 99 5.55 11.65 -0.35
CA SER A 99 6.24 12.89 -0.72
C SER A 99 7.58 13.06 0.01
N HIS A 100 8.50 13.84 -0.57
CA HIS A 100 9.66 14.34 0.15
C HIS A 100 9.32 15.21 1.37
N LEU A 101 8.08 15.63 1.50
CA LEU A 101 7.57 16.35 2.65
C LEU A 101 7.31 15.44 3.87
N ASP A 102 7.22 14.12 3.69
CA ASP A 102 6.87 13.17 4.77
C ASP A 102 7.87 13.25 5.93
N TYR A 103 9.16 13.05 5.66
CA TYR A 103 10.20 13.10 6.69
C TYR A 103 10.42 14.51 7.23
N ILE A 104 10.08 15.55 6.46
CA ILE A 104 10.17 16.95 6.91
C ILE A 104 9.08 17.22 7.96
N LEU A 105 7.84 16.79 7.69
CA LEU A 105 6.72 16.94 8.62
C LEU A 105 6.89 16.06 9.86
N MET A 106 7.38 14.82 9.71
CA MET A 106 7.71 13.95 10.84
C MET A 106 8.81 14.55 11.74
N SER A 107 9.90 15.04 11.14
CA SER A 107 10.98 15.71 11.89
C SER A 107 10.47 16.96 12.60
N MET A 108 9.63 17.76 11.93
CA MET A 108 9.04 18.94 12.54
C MET A 108 8.12 18.56 13.70
N LEU A 109 7.22 17.59 13.50
CA LEU A 109 6.29 17.13 14.53
C LEU A 109 7.03 16.65 15.78
N THR A 110 7.98 15.75 15.62
CA THR A 110 8.75 15.20 16.76
C THR A 110 9.52 16.32 17.48
N PHE A 111 10.23 17.15 16.71
CA PHE A 111 11.04 18.23 17.27
C PHE A 111 10.21 19.30 18.01
N THR A 112 9.08 19.74 17.46
CA THR A 112 8.25 20.80 18.09
C THR A 112 7.50 20.31 19.32
N ASN A 113 7.29 19.00 19.44
CA ASN A 113 6.58 18.39 20.57
C ASN A 113 7.54 17.78 21.61
N GLY A 114 8.84 18.07 21.53
CA GLY A 114 9.82 17.60 22.51
C GLY A 114 10.08 16.10 22.51
N ILE A 115 9.71 15.40 21.42
CA ILE A 115 10.03 13.99 21.20
C ILE A 115 11.46 13.90 20.66
N ARG A 116 12.25 12.94 21.14
CA ARG A 116 13.63 12.74 20.67
C ARG A 116 13.68 12.58 19.14
N SER A 117 14.55 13.37 18.49
CA SER A 117 14.70 13.36 17.03
C SER A 117 15.20 12.02 16.50
N CYS A 118 14.72 11.66 15.32
CA CYS A 118 14.96 10.36 14.71
C CYS A 118 16.18 10.39 13.77
N LEU A 119 16.87 9.25 13.70
CA LEU A 119 17.77 8.95 12.59
C LEU A 119 16.95 8.44 11.40
N ILE A 120 17.05 9.13 10.27
CA ILE A 120 16.17 8.92 9.11
C ILE A 120 16.91 8.15 8.02
N ALA A 121 16.40 6.98 7.65
CA ALA A 121 16.93 6.18 6.56
C ALA A 121 16.65 6.85 5.20
N ALA A 122 17.65 7.49 4.60
CA ALA A 122 17.52 8.23 3.35
C ALA A 122 18.21 7.52 2.17
N GLY A 123 17.61 7.56 0.98
CA GLY A 123 18.27 7.06 -0.23
C GLY A 123 19.47 7.94 -0.64
N ASP A 124 20.55 7.33 -1.10
CA ASP A 124 21.75 8.00 -1.62
C ASP A 124 21.48 9.01 -2.74
N ASN A 125 20.39 8.82 -3.49
CA ASN A 125 19.89 9.77 -4.48
C ASN A 125 19.54 11.16 -3.91
N LEU A 126 19.38 11.29 -2.59
CA LEU A 126 19.14 12.56 -1.90
C LEU A 126 20.43 13.28 -1.48
N LYS A 127 21.60 12.66 -1.68
CA LYS A 127 22.90 13.22 -1.33
C LYS A 127 23.40 14.23 -2.37
N ILE A 128 22.54 15.19 -2.71
CA ILE A 128 22.86 16.31 -3.60
C ILE A 128 23.75 17.31 -2.82
N PRO A 129 24.72 17.99 -3.44
CA PRO A 129 25.54 19.01 -2.76
C PRO A 129 24.68 20.01 -1.98
N ILE A 130 25.16 20.44 -0.80
CA ILE A 130 24.47 21.32 0.16
C ILE A 130 23.25 20.66 0.82
N PHE A 131 22.25 20.26 0.04
CA PHE A 131 21.01 19.68 0.57
C PHE A 131 21.28 18.37 1.33
N GLY A 132 22.19 17.55 0.82
CA GLY A 132 22.56 16.30 1.49
C GLY A 132 23.32 16.52 2.80
N LYS A 133 24.14 17.58 2.89
CA LYS A 133 24.80 17.93 4.17
C LYS A 133 23.80 18.46 5.19
N LEU A 134 22.81 19.25 4.73
CA LEU A 134 21.70 19.71 5.56
C LEU A 134 20.92 18.52 6.12
N LEU A 135 20.47 17.60 5.27
CA LEU A 135 19.74 16.40 5.70
C LEU A 135 20.56 15.54 6.67
N ASN A 136 21.87 15.34 6.43
CA ASN A 136 22.75 14.67 7.38
C ASN A 136 22.74 15.32 8.77
N GLY A 137 22.78 16.65 8.81
CA GLY A 137 22.70 17.42 10.04
C GLY A 137 21.33 17.40 10.71
N LEU A 138 20.29 16.97 10.00
CA LEU A 138 18.92 16.82 10.50
C LEU A 138 18.59 15.38 10.91
N GLY A 139 19.56 14.46 10.90
CA GLY A 139 19.35 13.07 11.31
C GLY A 139 19.36 12.06 10.16
N ALA A 140 19.47 12.48 8.89
CA ALA A 140 19.51 11.54 7.78
C ALA A 140 20.80 10.69 7.80
N PHE A 141 20.66 9.40 7.53
CA PHE A 141 21.77 8.50 7.21
C PHE A 141 21.51 7.83 5.85
N TYR A 142 22.53 7.74 5.01
CA TYR A 142 22.37 7.41 3.60
C TYR A 142 22.53 5.92 3.27
N ILE A 143 21.53 5.38 2.57
CA ILE A 143 21.46 4.00 2.12
C ILE A 143 21.44 3.92 0.59
N LYS A 144 22.20 3.00 0.00
CA LYS A 144 22.21 2.74 -1.44
C LYS A 144 20.97 1.95 -1.85
N ARG A 145 20.24 2.43 -2.87
CA ARG A 145 19.03 1.74 -3.39
C ARG A 145 19.33 0.51 -4.25
N ARG A 146 20.43 0.53 -5.00
CA ARG A 146 20.91 -0.61 -5.80
C ARG A 146 22.33 -0.89 -5.38
N ILE A 147 22.57 -2.11 -4.91
CA ILE A 147 23.92 -2.64 -4.79
C ILE A 147 24.40 -2.83 -6.24
N ASP A 148 25.50 -2.18 -6.61
CA ASP A 148 25.96 -2.02 -8.00
C ASP A 148 25.78 -3.30 -8.85
N PRO A 149 25.04 -3.25 -9.97
CA PRO A 149 24.93 -4.37 -10.90
C PRO A 149 26.29 -4.73 -11.54
N ALA A 150 27.22 -3.77 -11.60
CA ALA A 150 28.52 -3.93 -12.24
C ALA A 150 29.39 -5.02 -11.60
N LEU A 151 29.16 -5.34 -10.32
CA LEU A 151 29.89 -6.43 -9.65
C LEU A 151 29.13 -7.76 -9.63
N GLY A 152 27.84 -7.82 -9.99
CA GLY A 152 27.03 -9.05 -9.91
C GLY A 152 27.01 -9.72 -8.54
N ARG A 153 27.56 -9.08 -7.49
CA ARG A 153 27.90 -9.66 -6.20
C ARG A 153 27.31 -8.81 -5.09
N LYS A 154 26.73 -9.48 -4.09
CA LYS A 154 26.24 -8.85 -2.86
C LYS A 154 27.44 -8.15 -2.18
N ASP A 155 27.45 -6.82 -2.09
CA ASP A 155 28.50 -6.06 -1.38
C ASP A 155 28.42 -6.35 0.12
N ILE A 156 29.11 -7.41 0.56
CA ILE A 156 29.10 -7.90 1.94
C ILE A 156 29.56 -6.80 2.90
N LEU A 157 30.59 -6.07 2.52
CA LEU A 157 31.18 -5.02 3.35
C LEU A 157 30.18 -3.87 3.59
N TYR A 158 29.48 -3.43 2.54
CA TYR A 158 28.44 -2.41 2.66
C TYR A 158 27.31 -2.86 3.60
N ARG A 159 26.85 -4.11 3.45
CA ARG A 159 25.74 -4.66 4.24
C ARG A 159 26.11 -4.82 5.71
N ALA A 160 27.32 -5.32 5.98
CA ALA A 160 27.85 -5.41 7.35
C ALA A 160 28.02 -4.03 8.00
N THR A 161 28.48 -3.03 7.23
CA THR A 161 28.61 -1.65 7.72
C THR A 161 27.25 -1.05 8.07
N LEU A 162 26.25 -1.20 7.18
CA LEU A 162 24.88 -0.72 7.41
C LEU A 162 24.24 -1.39 8.63
N HIS A 163 24.35 -2.72 8.71
CA HIS A 163 23.84 -3.49 9.83
C HIS A 163 24.44 -2.97 11.13
N THR A 164 25.77 -2.94 11.23
CA THR A 164 26.48 -2.51 12.44
C THR A 164 26.13 -1.06 12.82
N TYR A 165 26.00 -0.16 11.84
CA TYR A 165 25.60 1.22 12.10
C TYR A 165 24.22 1.30 12.76
N VAL A 166 23.21 0.63 12.21
CA VAL A 166 21.84 0.64 12.75
C VAL A 166 21.79 -0.01 14.14
N MET A 167 22.49 -1.13 14.34
CA MET A 167 22.57 -1.80 15.66
C MET A 167 23.15 -0.88 16.73
N GLU A 168 24.25 -0.20 16.42
CA GLU A 168 24.91 0.71 17.36
C GLU A 168 24.09 1.97 17.61
N SER A 169 23.35 2.45 16.60
CA SER A 169 22.37 3.53 16.78
C SER A 169 21.24 3.14 17.74
N LEU A 170 20.68 1.94 17.60
CA LEU A 170 19.66 1.41 18.51
C LEU A 170 20.22 1.20 19.92
N ARG A 171 21.43 0.64 20.04
CA ARG A 171 22.14 0.45 21.31
C ARG A 171 22.40 1.78 22.04
N ALA A 172 22.67 2.84 21.28
CA ALA A 172 22.81 4.20 21.81
C ALA A 172 21.47 4.87 22.19
N GLY A 173 20.34 4.19 21.97
CA GLY A 173 19.01 4.68 22.32
C GLY A 173 18.44 5.71 21.33
N HIS A 174 18.93 5.76 20.09
CA HIS A 174 18.37 6.63 19.06
C HIS A 174 17.03 6.11 18.55
N ASN A 175 16.08 7.02 18.35
CA ASN A 175 14.87 6.75 17.57
C ASN A 175 15.24 6.62 16.08
N ILE A 176 14.52 5.76 15.35
CA ILE A 176 14.76 5.51 13.93
C ILE A 176 13.48 5.77 13.14
N GLU A 177 13.62 6.44 12.00
CA GLU A 177 12.55 6.59 11.00
C GLU A 177 13.00 5.92 9.69
N PHE A 178 12.16 5.05 9.13
CA PHE A 178 12.39 4.52 7.79
C PHE A 178 11.10 4.23 7.04
N PHE A 179 11.15 4.43 5.72
CA PHE A 179 10.01 4.15 4.85
C PHE A 179 10.01 2.67 4.44
N ILE A 180 9.05 1.91 4.95
CA ILE A 180 8.96 0.47 4.71
C ILE A 180 8.76 0.11 3.23
N GLU A 181 8.19 1.00 2.43
CA GLU A 181 8.00 0.79 0.98
C GLU A 181 9.31 0.89 0.17
N GLY A 182 10.37 1.47 0.75
CA GLY A 182 11.66 1.74 0.09
C GLY A 182 11.67 2.93 -0.89
N GLY A 183 10.50 3.50 -1.19
CA GLY A 183 10.36 4.71 -1.99
C GLY A 183 8.91 5.17 -2.11
N ARG A 184 8.72 6.40 -2.59
CA ARG A 184 7.39 7.04 -2.77
C ARG A 184 6.43 6.15 -3.56
N THR A 185 5.18 6.01 -3.15
CA THR A 185 4.18 5.33 -3.99
C THR A 185 3.97 6.11 -5.29
N ARG A 186 3.92 5.38 -6.42
CA ARG A 186 3.66 5.97 -7.74
C ARG A 186 2.19 5.96 -8.07
N THR A 187 1.44 5.05 -7.48
CA THR A 187 0.03 4.79 -7.76
C THR A 187 -0.89 5.38 -6.70
N GLY A 188 -0.37 5.82 -5.56
CA GLY A 188 -1.18 6.31 -4.43
C GLY A 188 -1.68 5.18 -3.52
N LYS A 189 -1.45 3.92 -3.91
CA LYS A 189 -1.67 2.73 -3.08
C LYS A 189 -0.45 2.43 -2.21
N PRO A 190 -0.63 1.87 -1.01
CA PRO A 190 0.46 1.28 -0.24
C PRO A 190 1.20 0.22 -1.06
N CYS A 191 2.53 0.24 -1.01
CA CYS A 191 3.40 -0.74 -1.63
C CYS A 191 3.71 -1.89 -0.67
N MET A 192 4.10 -3.03 -1.23
CA MET A 192 4.61 -4.14 -0.42
C MET A 192 5.89 -3.78 0.36
N PRO A 193 6.03 -4.29 1.60
CA PRO A 193 7.12 -3.93 2.49
C PRO A 193 8.48 -4.40 1.96
N LYS A 194 9.50 -3.56 2.14
CA LYS A 194 10.92 -3.85 1.91
C LYS A 194 11.60 -4.09 3.25
N LYS A 195 11.95 -5.36 3.47
CA LYS A 195 12.41 -5.91 4.77
C LYS A 195 13.78 -5.45 5.25
N GLY A 196 14.53 -4.65 4.48
CA GLY A 196 15.95 -4.39 4.72
C GLY A 196 16.25 -3.84 6.12
N ILE A 197 15.77 -2.63 6.42
CA ILE A 197 16.01 -2.00 7.74
C ILE A 197 15.25 -2.72 8.84
N LEU A 198 14.00 -3.13 8.57
CA LEU A 198 13.18 -3.88 9.52
C LEU A 198 13.88 -5.16 10.01
N SER A 199 14.56 -5.90 9.12
CA SER A 199 15.31 -7.10 9.51
C SER A 199 16.43 -6.81 10.50
N ILE A 200 17.13 -5.67 10.36
CA ILE A 200 18.20 -5.29 11.29
C ILE A 200 17.61 -4.92 12.67
N ILE A 201 16.45 -4.27 12.70
CA ILE A 201 15.77 -3.91 13.95
C ILE A 201 15.29 -5.17 14.69
N VAL A 202 14.77 -6.15 13.96
CA VAL A 202 14.41 -7.46 14.52
C VAL A 202 15.65 -8.20 15.01
N ASP A 203 16.74 -8.20 14.25
CA ASP A 203 18.03 -8.77 14.65
C ASP A 203 18.53 -8.14 15.97
N ALA A 204 18.39 -6.82 16.13
CA ALA A 204 18.78 -6.09 17.34
C ALA A 204 18.03 -6.55 18.61
N TYR A 205 16.76 -6.94 18.45
CA TYR A 205 15.99 -7.52 19.54
C TYR A 205 16.39 -8.98 19.79
N MET A 206 16.51 -9.78 18.72
CA MET A 206 16.80 -11.21 18.82
C MET A 206 18.18 -11.52 19.41
N ASP A 207 19.18 -10.68 19.12
CA ASP A 207 20.54 -10.83 19.67
C ASP A 207 20.74 -10.15 21.04
N GLY A 208 19.71 -9.50 21.56
CA GLY A 208 19.72 -8.82 22.86
C GLY A 208 20.44 -7.47 22.86
N THR A 209 20.75 -6.88 21.70
CA THR A 209 21.28 -5.51 21.61
C THR A 209 20.32 -4.48 22.17
N ILE A 210 19.01 -4.70 22.01
CA ILE A 210 17.94 -3.96 22.67
C ILE A 210 16.98 -4.92 23.36
N GLU A 211 16.41 -4.52 24.49
CA GLU A 211 15.41 -5.33 25.20
C GLU A 211 14.05 -5.31 24.51
N ASP A 212 13.70 -4.19 23.90
CA ASP A 212 12.47 -3.95 23.13
C ASP A 212 12.58 -2.66 22.31
N ALA A 213 11.66 -2.46 21.37
CA ALA A 213 11.42 -1.20 20.67
C ALA A 213 9.92 -0.99 20.44
N LEU A 214 9.47 0.27 20.44
CA LEU A 214 8.10 0.60 20.07
C LEU A 214 8.03 0.92 18.59
N VAL A 215 7.33 0.08 17.82
CA VAL A 215 7.09 0.30 16.41
C VAL A 215 5.83 1.15 16.25
N ILE A 216 5.93 2.22 15.46
CA ILE A 216 4.89 3.22 15.29
C ILE A 216 4.56 3.31 13.79
N PRO A 217 3.49 2.66 13.32
CA PRO A 217 2.96 2.87 11.99
C PRO A 217 2.48 4.32 11.82
N VAL A 218 2.83 4.95 10.70
CA VAL A 218 2.43 6.33 10.40
C VAL A 218 1.91 6.43 8.97
N SER A 219 0.82 7.15 8.79
CA SER A 219 0.28 7.46 7.47
C SER A 219 0.14 8.97 7.28
N LEU A 220 0.57 9.46 6.13
CA LEU A 220 0.38 10.84 5.72
C LEU A 220 -0.40 10.84 4.41
N ASN A 221 -1.41 11.70 4.29
CA ASN A 221 -2.11 11.91 3.04
C ASN A 221 -2.26 13.41 2.71
N TYR A 222 -2.26 13.70 1.42
CA TYR A 222 -2.18 15.03 0.85
C TYR A 222 -3.37 15.27 -0.07
N GLU A 223 -3.97 16.46 -0.02
CA GLU A 223 -4.92 16.84 -1.06
C GLU A 223 -4.25 16.94 -2.43
N ARG A 224 -2.99 17.42 -2.46
CA ARG A 224 -2.15 17.48 -3.65
C ARG A 224 -0.68 17.30 -3.29
N LEU A 225 0.04 16.49 -4.07
CA LEU A 225 1.46 16.25 -3.87
C LEU A 225 2.33 17.47 -4.24
N ALA A 226 3.25 17.82 -3.34
CA ALA A 226 4.29 18.82 -3.57
C ALA A 226 5.28 18.42 -4.67
N ASP A 227 5.53 17.12 -4.81
CA ASP A 227 6.56 16.52 -5.65
C ASP A 227 6.19 16.50 -7.16
N GLY A 228 4.98 16.90 -7.51
CA GLY A 228 4.41 16.75 -8.87
C GLY A 228 3.71 15.40 -9.07
N ASN A 229 3.51 15.01 -10.33
CA ASN A 229 2.83 13.76 -10.69
C ASN A 229 3.83 12.67 -11.14
N PHE A 230 3.41 11.41 -11.01
CA PHE A 230 4.22 10.24 -11.36
C PHE A 230 3.85 9.61 -12.71
N VAL A 231 3.08 10.33 -13.54
CA VAL A 231 2.51 9.83 -14.79
C VAL A 231 3.59 9.28 -15.73
N ARG A 232 4.72 9.97 -15.85
CA ARG A 232 5.83 9.53 -16.72
C ARG A 232 6.44 8.20 -16.27
N GLU A 233 6.63 8.02 -14.96
CA GLU A 233 7.14 6.77 -14.39
C GLU A 233 6.14 5.62 -14.59
N GLN A 234 4.83 5.89 -14.40
CA GLN A 234 3.78 4.91 -14.65
C GLN A 234 3.65 4.50 -16.13
N LEU A 235 3.97 5.41 -17.07
CA LEU A 235 4.05 5.11 -18.50
C LEU A 235 5.34 4.36 -18.90
N GLY A 236 6.11 3.85 -17.94
CA GLY A 236 7.32 3.06 -18.16
C GLY A 236 8.57 3.86 -18.52
N GLN A 237 8.54 5.19 -18.40
CA GLN A 237 9.73 6.00 -18.63
C GLN A 237 10.71 5.87 -17.45
N PRO A 238 12.03 5.87 -17.70
CA PRO A 238 13.00 5.72 -16.63
C PRO A 238 12.90 6.90 -15.65
N LYS A 239 13.07 6.57 -14.37
CA LYS A 239 13.17 7.57 -13.30
C LYS A 239 14.30 8.54 -13.61
N LYS A 240 13.99 9.84 -13.67
CA LYS A 240 15.01 10.88 -13.80
C LYS A 240 15.60 11.16 -12.43
N MET A 241 16.92 11.12 -12.32
CA MET A 241 17.60 11.62 -11.12
C MET A 241 17.37 13.13 -11.03
N GLU A 242 17.01 13.61 -9.84
CA GLU A 242 16.87 15.04 -9.58
C GLU A 242 18.27 15.67 -9.56
N THR A 243 18.51 16.66 -10.41
CA THR A 243 19.74 17.45 -10.36
C THR A 243 19.58 18.59 -9.36
N PHE A 244 20.69 19.15 -8.85
CA PHE A 244 20.66 20.27 -7.91
C PHE A 244 19.83 21.46 -8.44
N GLY A 245 20.02 21.82 -9.72
CA GLY A 245 19.25 22.88 -10.37
C GLY A 245 17.77 22.55 -10.54
N SER A 246 17.41 21.29 -10.83
CA SER A 246 15.99 20.90 -10.87
C SER A 246 15.35 20.88 -9.49
N ALA A 247 16.09 20.50 -8.44
CA ALA A 247 15.61 20.50 -7.07
C ALA A 247 15.31 21.93 -6.57
N ILE A 248 16.20 22.91 -6.82
CA ILE A 248 15.94 24.31 -6.47
C ILE A 248 14.71 24.85 -7.22
N ARG A 249 14.59 24.55 -8.52
CA ARG A 249 13.44 24.98 -9.31
C ARG A 249 12.15 24.34 -8.81
N ALA A 250 12.19 23.06 -8.43
CA ALA A 250 11.07 22.36 -7.83
C ALA A 250 10.65 23.04 -6.52
N ILE A 251 11.59 23.27 -5.59
CA ILE A 251 11.33 23.98 -4.33
C ILE A 251 10.67 25.34 -4.58
N TRP A 252 11.17 26.13 -5.53
CA TRP A 252 10.60 27.45 -5.82
C TRP A 252 9.21 27.38 -6.48
N SER A 253 8.97 26.37 -7.32
CA SER A 253 7.63 26.08 -7.84
C SER A 253 6.69 25.67 -6.72
N THR A 254 7.17 24.86 -5.76
CA THR A 254 6.42 24.42 -4.59
C THR A 254 6.06 25.60 -3.70
N LEU A 255 6.98 26.52 -3.40
CA LEU A 255 6.68 27.71 -2.59
C LEU A 255 5.60 28.63 -3.20
N ARG A 256 5.29 28.47 -4.49
CA ARG A 256 4.25 29.24 -5.20
C ARG A 256 2.96 28.44 -5.43
N GLY A 257 2.98 27.15 -5.11
CA GLY A 257 1.85 26.24 -5.30
C GLY A 257 0.85 26.33 -4.16
N ASN A 258 -0.36 25.85 -4.40
CA ASN A 258 -1.33 25.55 -3.37
C ASN A 258 -1.52 24.04 -3.30
N TYR A 259 -1.07 23.43 -2.20
CA TYR A 259 -1.11 21.99 -1.97
C TYR A 259 -2.23 21.56 -1.01
N GLY A 260 -3.05 22.52 -0.58
CA GLY A 260 -4.19 22.24 0.28
C GLY A 260 -3.77 21.77 1.67
N ILE A 261 -4.51 20.79 2.18
CA ILE A 261 -4.35 20.23 3.52
C ILE A 261 -3.50 18.96 3.46
N VAL A 262 -2.66 18.78 4.47
CA VAL A 262 -1.98 17.52 4.78
C VAL A 262 -2.55 17.00 6.08
N LYS A 263 -2.92 15.72 6.12
CA LYS A 263 -3.29 15.06 7.36
C LYS A 263 -2.33 13.91 7.64
N MET A 264 -1.89 13.83 8.88
CA MET A 264 -1.04 12.76 9.39
C MET A 264 -1.80 12.03 10.48
N ASP A 265 -1.79 10.72 10.39
CA ASP A 265 -2.32 9.80 11.38
C ASP A 265 -1.19 8.93 11.93
N ILE A 266 -1.09 8.89 13.25
CA ILE A 266 -0.08 8.15 13.98
C ILE A 266 -0.78 7.04 14.74
N CYS A 267 -0.48 5.80 14.36
CA CYS A 267 -1.07 4.62 15.00
C CYS A 267 -0.49 4.40 16.41
N GLU A 268 -1.20 3.59 17.19
CA GLU A 268 -0.75 3.17 18.51
C GLU A 268 0.62 2.47 18.43
N PRO A 269 1.61 2.87 19.26
CA PRO A 269 2.88 2.18 19.33
C PRO A 269 2.70 0.77 19.88
N PHE A 270 3.25 -0.23 19.22
CA PHE A 270 3.25 -1.61 19.72
C PHE A 270 4.66 -2.09 20.03
N SER A 271 4.76 -2.96 21.04
CA SER A 271 6.01 -3.62 21.43
C SER A 271 6.46 -4.59 20.34
N LEU A 272 7.69 -4.43 19.86
CA LEU A 272 8.31 -5.35 18.92
C LEU A 272 8.41 -6.76 19.51
N LYS A 273 8.79 -6.84 20.79
CA LYS A 273 8.88 -8.09 21.54
C LYS A 273 7.55 -8.85 21.62
N GLU A 274 6.47 -8.16 21.94
CA GLU A 274 5.13 -8.78 22.03
C GLU A 274 4.64 -9.24 20.65
N MET A 275 4.87 -8.42 19.63
CA MET A 275 4.47 -8.74 18.26
C MET A 275 5.23 -9.94 17.68
N ILE A 276 6.53 -10.03 17.93
CA ILE A 276 7.34 -11.19 17.48
C ILE A 276 6.81 -12.48 18.11
N ARG A 277 6.57 -12.47 19.43
CA ARG A 277 6.02 -13.64 20.14
C ARG A 277 4.66 -14.05 19.59
N SER A 278 3.80 -13.08 19.26
CA SER A 278 2.47 -13.36 18.72
C SER A 278 2.55 -14.03 17.35
N ILE A 279 3.41 -13.54 16.46
CA ILE A 279 3.64 -14.13 15.12
C ILE A 279 4.24 -15.54 15.26
N GLU A 280 5.25 -15.74 16.11
CA GLU A 280 5.86 -17.06 16.33
C GLU A 280 4.81 -18.10 16.77
N MET A 281 3.95 -17.75 17.73
CA MET A 281 2.85 -18.62 18.17
C MET A 281 1.87 -18.95 17.04
N GLN A 282 1.65 -18.04 16.09
CA GLN A 282 0.77 -18.27 14.95
C GLN A 282 1.40 -19.18 13.90
N LEU A 283 2.68 -18.96 13.58
CA LEU A 283 3.44 -19.81 12.65
C LEU A 283 3.51 -21.25 13.17
N LEU A 284 3.67 -21.44 14.49
CA LEU A 284 3.60 -22.75 15.13
C LEU A 284 2.22 -23.40 14.97
N LYS A 285 1.12 -22.67 15.13
CA LYS A 285 -0.24 -23.21 14.92
C LYS A 285 -0.51 -23.61 13.46
N GLN A 286 0.04 -22.88 12.49
CA GLN A 286 -0.14 -23.19 11.07
C GLN A 286 0.61 -24.46 10.66
N SER A 287 1.81 -24.69 11.21
CA SER A 287 2.59 -25.90 10.96
C SER A 287 1.95 -27.16 11.58
N THR A 288 1.24 -27.05 12.70
CA THR A 288 0.53 -28.18 13.31
C THR A 288 -0.76 -28.57 12.58
N ASN A 289 -1.41 -27.63 11.89
CA ASN A 289 -2.69 -27.87 11.18
C ASN A 289 -2.51 -28.37 9.73
N THR A 290 -1.29 -28.52 9.24
CA THR A 290 -1.00 -28.99 7.87
C THR A 290 -0.59 -30.46 7.86
N ILE A 291 -1.55 -31.36 8.10
CA ILE A 291 -1.45 -32.72 7.55
C ILE A 291 -1.63 -32.59 6.03
N ALA A 292 -0.56 -32.88 5.30
CA ALA A 292 -0.36 -32.63 3.88
C ALA A 292 -1.56 -32.95 2.96
N LYS A 293 -2.25 -31.90 2.47
CA LYS A 293 -2.79 -31.91 1.11
C LYS A 293 -1.66 -31.48 0.18
N PRO A 294 -1.36 -32.21 -0.92
CA PRO A 294 -0.33 -31.80 -1.86
C PRO A 294 -0.84 -30.55 -2.56
N ALA A 295 -0.44 -29.38 -2.07
CA ALA A 295 -0.79 -28.12 -2.69
C ALA A 295 -0.25 -28.14 -4.13
N ASP A 296 -1.15 -27.94 -5.09
CA ASP A 296 -0.82 -27.44 -6.42
C ASP A 296 0.33 -26.47 -6.28
N ARG A 297 1.38 -26.64 -7.09
CA ARG A 297 2.60 -25.82 -7.08
C ARG A 297 2.24 -24.33 -7.10
N ALA A 298 1.98 -23.77 -5.93
CA ALA A 298 1.86 -22.35 -5.73
C ALA A 298 3.20 -21.80 -6.19
N LEU A 299 3.15 -20.79 -7.05
CA LEU A 299 4.33 -20.04 -7.44
C LEU A 299 5.00 -19.56 -6.16
N LYS A 300 6.01 -20.31 -5.69
CA LYS A 300 6.91 -19.85 -4.65
C LYS A 300 7.41 -18.51 -5.14
N SER A 301 7.18 -17.47 -4.34
CA SER A 301 7.75 -16.15 -4.59
C SER A 301 9.20 -16.36 -5.03
N ASN A 302 9.52 -15.95 -6.27
CA ASN A 302 10.91 -15.86 -6.66
C ASN A 302 11.58 -14.96 -5.62
N MET A 303 12.62 -15.52 -5.03
CA MET A 303 13.36 -15.01 -3.89
C MET A 303 13.52 -13.51 -3.97
N SER A 304 12.91 -12.78 -3.03
CA SER A 304 13.33 -11.41 -2.81
C SER A 304 14.79 -11.46 -2.35
N THR A 305 15.70 -10.95 -3.19
CA THR A 305 17.12 -10.71 -2.88
C THR A 305 17.34 -9.68 -1.77
N SER A 306 16.28 -9.34 -1.04
CA SER A 306 16.21 -8.38 0.06
C SER A 306 16.77 -8.90 1.38
N SER A 307 17.19 -10.16 1.48
CA SER A 307 18.00 -10.58 2.63
C SER A 307 19.30 -9.79 2.59
N LEU A 308 19.55 -8.93 3.59
CA LEU A 308 20.84 -8.26 3.79
C LEU A 308 22.04 -9.24 3.87
N PHE A 309 21.74 -10.54 3.90
CA PHE A 309 22.70 -11.62 3.92
C PHE A 309 22.97 -12.22 2.53
N GLY A 310 24.26 -12.34 2.25
CA GLY A 310 24.84 -13.18 1.22
C GLY A 310 25.32 -14.53 1.72
N THR A 311 24.94 -14.91 2.95
CA THR A 311 25.11 -16.25 3.49
C THR A 311 23.78 -17.00 3.34
N ASP A 312 23.85 -18.20 2.76
CA ASP A 312 22.71 -19.07 2.47
C ASP A 312 22.08 -19.73 3.71
N VAL A 313 22.19 -19.09 4.89
CA VAL A 313 21.68 -19.59 6.18
C VAL A 313 21.11 -18.43 6.99
N VAL A 314 20.11 -17.74 6.46
CA VAL A 314 19.14 -17.06 7.32
C VAL A 314 17.97 -18.00 7.38
N ASP A 315 17.61 -18.41 8.59
CA ASP A 315 16.49 -19.31 8.84
C ASP A 315 15.25 -18.79 8.09
N ASP A 316 14.60 -19.67 7.34
CA ASP A 316 13.41 -19.29 6.57
C ASP A 316 12.30 -18.79 7.49
N GLU A 317 12.30 -19.24 8.75
CA GLU A 317 11.44 -18.76 9.84
C GLU A 317 11.67 -17.27 10.14
N HIS A 318 12.92 -16.84 10.27
CA HIS A 318 13.24 -15.42 10.53
C HIS A 318 12.83 -14.52 9.36
N ARG A 319 12.95 -15.00 8.12
CA ARG A 319 12.48 -14.24 6.94
C ARG A 319 10.96 -14.14 6.86
N ALA A 320 10.26 -15.17 7.29
CA ALA A 320 8.80 -15.19 7.38
C ALA A 320 8.33 -14.22 8.46
N LEU A 321 8.93 -14.24 9.65
CA LEU A 321 8.66 -13.31 10.75
C LEU A 321 8.74 -11.84 10.29
N VAL A 322 9.83 -11.45 9.64
CA VAL A 322 10.02 -10.09 9.12
C VAL A 322 9.03 -9.76 7.99
N ASP A 323 8.60 -10.76 7.21
CA ASP A 323 7.55 -10.58 6.19
C ASP A 323 6.22 -10.20 6.83
N GLU A 324 5.78 -11.01 7.79
CA GLU A 324 4.50 -10.84 8.45
C GLU A 324 4.48 -9.53 9.25
N LEU A 325 5.53 -9.24 10.02
CA LEU A 325 5.65 -7.95 10.70
C LEU A 325 5.58 -6.77 9.72
N GLY A 326 6.28 -6.87 8.58
CA GLY A 326 6.25 -5.82 7.57
C GLY A 326 4.87 -5.64 6.93
N LYS A 327 4.14 -6.74 6.67
CA LYS A 327 2.77 -6.68 6.15
C LYS A 327 1.81 -6.09 7.17
N HIS A 328 1.96 -6.43 8.45
CA HIS A 328 1.14 -5.87 9.52
C HIS A 328 1.28 -4.34 9.59
N ILE A 329 2.52 -3.84 9.61
CA ILE A 329 2.79 -2.40 9.66
C ILE A 329 2.17 -1.67 8.45
N VAL A 330 2.35 -2.22 7.24
CA VAL A 330 1.76 -1.61 6.03
C VAL A 330 0.23 -1.67 6.08
N TYR A 331 -0.35 -2.76 6.61
CA TYR A 331 -1.79 -2.89 6.79
C TYR A 331 -2.34 -1.84 7.75
N ASP A 332 -1.71 -1.62 8.90
CA ASP A 332 -2.12 -0.60 9.87
C ASP A 332 -2.05 0.80 9.27
N CYS A 333 -0.93 1.14 8.62
CA CYS A 333 -0.80 2.42 7.93
C CYS A 333 -1.84 2.60 6.81
N ALA A 334 -2.19 1.53 6.09
CA ALA A 334 -3.20 1.58 5.03
C ALA A 334 -4.61 1.77 5.62
N LYS A 335 -4.91 1.09 6.72
CA LYS A 335 -6.20 1.16 7.41
C LYS A 335 -6.43 2.52 8.04
N SER A 336 -5.38 3.13 8.59
CA SER A 336 -5.40 4.43 9.26
C SER A 336 -5.22 5.62 8.30
N ASN A 337 -4.90 5.35 7.03
CA ASN A 337 -4.63 6.41 6.06
C ASN A 337 -5.79 7.41 5.94
N PRO A 338 -5.57 8.70 6.28
CA PRO A 338 -6.62 9.70 6.25
C PRO A 338 -7.20 9.88 4.84
N ILE A 339 -8.51 10.02 4.73
CA ILE A 339 -9.18 10.22 3.45
C ILE A 339 -9.38 11.72 3.20
N MET A 340 -8.78 12.24 2.13
CA MET A 340 -8.84 13.66 1.77
C MET A 340 -10.01 13.97 0.81
N SER A 341 -10.39 15.24 0.73
CA SER A 341 -11.51 15.72 -0.10
C SER A 341 -11.29 15.39 -1.59
N THR A 342 -10.05 15.53 -2.06
CA THR A 342 -9.64 15.21 -3.43
C THR A 342 -9.69 13.71 -3.72
N ASN A 343 -9.52 12.84 -2.70
CA ASN A 343 -9.65 11.40 -2.87
C ASN A 343 -11.11 11.02 -3.19
N LEU A 344 -12.10 11.54 -2.43
CA LEU A 344 -13.51 11.27 -2.69
C LEU A 344 -13.96 11.80 -4.05
N VAL A 345 -13.62 13.06 -4.37
CA VAL A 345 -14.03 13.67 -5.65
C VAL A 345 -13.40 12.92 -6.82
N ALA A 346 -12.10 12.61 -6.77
CA ALA A 346 -11.45 11.82 -7.82
C ALA A 346 -12.08 10.42 -7.97
N PHE A 347 -12.38 9.77 -6.85
CA PHE A 347 -12.99 8.45 -6.82
C PHE A 347 -14.41 8.43 -7.41
N LEU A 348 -15.25 9.41 -7.06
CA LEU A 348 -16.59 9.56 -7.63
C LEU A 348 -16.56 9.85 -9.13
N LEU A 349 -15.67 10.74 -9.57
CA LEU A 349 -15.54 11.08 -10.99
C LEU A 349 -15.06 9.90 -11.84
N LEU A 350 -14.22 9.02 -11.29
CA LEU A 350 -13.72 7.85 -12.03
C LEU A 350 -14.68 6.66 -11.99
N ASN A 351 -15.36 6.41 -10.87
CA ASN A 351 -16.15 5.18 -10.67
C ASN A 351 -17.67 5.36 -10.84
N LYS A 352 -18.21 6.58 -10.66
CA LYS A 352 -19.67 6.85 -10.72
C LYS A 352 -20.05 7.88 -11.79
N PHE A 353 -19.27 8.95 -11.95
CA PHE A 353 -19.61 10.10 -12.81
C PHE A 353 -18.62 10.33 -13.94
N ARG A 354 -18.25 9.25 -14.62
CA ARG A 354 -17.24 9.27 -15.68
C ARG A 354 -17.66 10.09 -16.90
N ASP A 355 -18.95 10.04 -17.25
CA ASP A 355 -19.53 10.83 -18.35
C ASP A 355 -19.88 12.27 -17.94
N GLY A 356 -19.63 12.60 -16.67
CA GLY A 356 -19.94 13.89 -16.06
C GLY A 356 -21.20 13.86 -15.21
N CYS A 357 -21.31 14.84 -14.31
CA CYS A 357 -22.44 15.03 -13.42
C CYS A 357 -22.71 16.52 -13.18
N THR A 358 -23.90 16.81 -12.66
CA THR A 358 -24.23 18.13 -12.11
C THR A 358 -23.64 18.29 -10.71
N MET A 359 -23.49 19.55 -10.25
CA MET A 359 -23.02 19.81 -8.89
C MET A 359 -23.93 19.17 -7.84
N ASP A 360 -25.26 19.20 -8.05
CA ASP A 360 -26.23 18.64 -7.10
C ASP A 360 -26.08 17.12 -6.96
N GLU A 361 -25.93 16.41 -8.08
CA GLU A 361 -25.68 14.96 -8.09
C GLU A 361 -24.35 14.61 -7.39
N LEU A 362 -23.32 15.43 -7.61
CA LEU A 362 -22.01 15.24 -6.97
C LEU A 362 -22.11 15.46 -5.46
N VAL A 363 -22.83 16.49 -5.00
CA VAL A 363 -23.05 16.78 -3.57
C VAL A 363 -23.80 15.64 -2.89
N ILE A 364 -24.84 15.09 -3.53
CA ILE A 364 -25.61 13.97 -2.98
C ILE A 364 -24.69 12.74 -2.82
N ALA A 365 -24.01 12.32 -3.88
CA ALA A 365 -23.14 11.14 -3.84
C ALA A 365 -21.93 11.32 -2.89
N PHE A 366 -21.37 12.53 -2.82
CA PHE A 366 -20.30 12.85 -1.88
C PHE A 366 -20.78 12.75 -0.43
N SER A 367 -21.97 13.27 -0.14
CA SER A 367 -22.55 13.24 1.22
C SER A 367 -22.95 11.83 1.62
N GLU A 368 -23.38 10.98 0.68
CA GLU A 368 -23.59 9.55 0.90
C GLU A 368 -22.29 8.84 1.28
N LEU A 369 -21.24 8.95 0.46
CA LEU A 369 -19.95 8.32 0.74
C LEU A 369 -19.34 8.85 2.05
N ARG A 370 -19.46 10.15 2.32
CA ARG A 370 -18.99 10.73 3.58
C ARG A 370 -19.65 10.07 4.79
N ARG A 371 -20.98 9.94 4.80
CA ARG A 371 -21.70 9.30 5.90
C ARG A 371 -21.31 7.84 6.08
N GLU A 372 -21.04 7.15 4.98
CA GLU A 372 -20.59 5.75 5.00
C GLU A 372 -19.18 5.60 5.62
N LEU A 373 -18.26 6.50 5.27
CA LEU A 373 -16.93 6.57 5.86
C LEU A 373 -16.99 6.90 7.36
N GLU A 374 -17.84 7.87 7.74
CA GLU A 374 -18.07 8.23 9.14
C GLU A 374 -18.66 7.05 9.93
N ALA A 375 -19.62 6.32 9.35
CA ALA A 375 -20.20 5.11 9.95
C ALA A 375 -19.17 3.97 10.10
N SER A 376 -18.20 3.90 9.19
CA SER A 376 -17.09 2.94 9.23
C SER A 376 -15.92 3.39 10.11
N ASN A 377 -16.09 4.48 10.86
CA ASN A 377 -15.07 5.10 11.71
C ASN A 377 -13.74 5.37 10.97
N LYS A 378 -13.83 5.78 9.70
CA LYS A 378 -12.67 6.14 8.89
C LYS A 378 -12.23 7.56 9.17
N ASP A 379 -10.91 7.75 9.18
CA ASP A 379 -10.36 9.08 9.43
C ASP A 379 -10.52 10.00 8.20
N ILE A 380 -11.24 11.10 8.37
CA ILE A 380 -11.54 12.06 7.30
C ILE A 380 -10.71 13.33 7.49
N GLY A 381 -10.09 13.80 6.41
CA GLY A 381 -9.19 14.96 6.39
C GLY A 381 -9.86 16.31 6.15
N PHE A 382 -11.18 16.38 6.14
CA PHE A 382 -11.95 17.58 5.81
C PHE A 382 -13.25 17.67 6.62
N TYR A 383 -13.71 18.90 6.86
CA TYR A 383 -14.92 19.20 7.62
C TYR A 383 -15.66 20.40 7.01
N GLY A 384 -16.94 20.54 7.33
CA GLY A 384 -17.81 21.62 6.84
C GLY A 384 -18.88 21.15 5.84
N GLU A 385 -19.50 22.10 5.15
CA GLU A 385 -20.55 21.88 4.16
C GLU A 385 -20.01 21.14 2.92
N SER A 386 -20.74 20.12 2.44
CA SER A 386 -20.30 19.29 1.31
C SER A 386 -20.01 20.10 0.05
N LEU A 387 -20.82 21.14 -0.24
CA LEU A 387 -20.62 22.00 -1.40
C LEU A 387 -19.29 22.75 -1.36
N ASP A 388 -18.93 23.31 -0.21
CA ASP A 388 -17.68 24.06 -0.04
C ASP A 388 -16.45 23.15 -0.12
N VAL A 389 -16.56 21.96 0.48
CA VAL A 389 -15.51 20.93 0.41
C VAL A 389 -15.28 20.47 -1.03
N ILE A 390 -16.36 20.22 -1.79
CA ILE A 390 -16.27 19.83 -3.19
C ILE A 390 -15.65 20.97 -4.03
N ASN A 391 -16.07 22.21 -3.83
CA ASN A 391 -15.48 23.36 -4.53
C ASN A 391 -13.99 23.52 -4.23
N HIS A 392 -13.59 23.33 -2.97
CA HIS A 392 -12.18 23.32 -2.58
C HIS A 392 -11.42 22.18 -3.25
N ALA A 393 -11.93 20.95 -3.22
CA ALA A 393 -11.31 19.80 -3.87
C ALA A 393 -11.15 19.99 -5.39
N LEU A 394 -12.18 20.51 -6.07
CA LEU A 394 -12.15 20.82 -7.50
C LEU A 394 -11.10 21.88 -7.83
N ASN A 395 -10.93 22.89 -6.97
CA ASN A 395 -9.88 23.91 -7.12
C ASN A 395 -8.48 23.32 -6.95
N ILE A 396 -8.29 22.40 -6.00
CA ILE A 396 -7.01 21.72 -5.76
C ILE A 396 -6.65 20.76 -6.91
N LEU A 397 -7.60 19.94 -7.38
CA LEU A 397 -7.43 19.07 -8.55
C LEU A 397 -7.17 19.87 -9.83
N GLY A 398 -7.82 21.03 -9.95
CA GLY A 398 -7.59 22.01 -11.01
C GLY A 398 -8.14 21.60 -12.39
N PRO A 399 -8.09 22.54 -13.35
CA PRO A 399 -8.65 22.35 -14.69
C PRO A 399 -7.87 21.34 -15.55
N GLY A 400 -6.69 20.92 -15.09
CA GLY A 400 -5.90 19.88 -15.72
C GLY A 400 -6.48 18.49 -15.50
N LEU A 401 -7.21 18.24 -14.42
CA LEU A 401 -7.78 16.92 -14.13
C LEU A 401 -9.31 16.88 -14.27
N VAL A 402 -9.98 17.98 -13.92
CA VAL A 402 -11.44 18.08 -13.95
C VAL A 402 -11.87 19.26 -14.80
N LYS A 403 -12.75 19.00 -15.77
CA LYS A 403 -13.33 20.02 -16.64
C LYS A 403 -14.68 20.44 -16.09
N GLN A 404 -14.91 21.74 -15.99
CA GLN A 404 -16.22 22.33 -15.73
C GLN A 404 -16.73 22.97 -17.02
N GLN A 405 -17.76 22.40 -17.63
CA GLN A 405 -18.34 22.88 -18.88
C GLN A 405 -19.78 23.33 -18.68
N ARG A 406 -20.08 24.58 -19.05
CA ARG A 406 -21.47 25.04 -19.13
C ARG A 406 -22.13 24.41 -20.36
N GLN A 407 -23.15 23.60 -20.12
CA GLN A 407 -23.99 23.00 -21.14
C GLN A 407 -25.37 23.67 -21.11
N GLU A 408 -25.91 23.95 -22.29
CA GLU A 408 -27.27 24.49 -22.43
C GLU A 408 -28.25 23.32 -22.52
N VAL A 409 -29.07 23.14 -21.48
CA VAL A 409 -30.10 22.10 -21.44
C VAL A 409 -31.45 22.76 -21.68
N THR A 410 -32.19 22.21 -22.63
CA THR A 410 -33.54 22.68 -22.96
C THR A 410 -34.55 21.84 -22.19
N LYS A 411 -35.05 22.34 -21.06
CA LYS A 411 -36.16 21.68 -20.36
C LYS A 411 -37.46 21.94 -21.12
N LYS A 412 -38.03 20.89 -21.72
CA LYS A 412 -39.42 20.89 -22.18
C LYS A 412 -40.29 20.61 -20.95
N ILE A 413 -40.96 21.63 -20.45
CA ILE A 413 -42.03 21.46 -19.47
C ILE A 413 -43.33 21.48 -20.26
N ASP A 414 -44.15 20.44 -20.12
CA ASP A 414 -45.43 20.36 -20.83
C ASP A 414 -46.25 21.64 -20.62
N GLY A 415 -46.61 22.29 -21.74
CA GLY A 415 -47.40 23.51 -21.76
C GLY A 415 -46.65 24.84 -21.60
N ARG A 416 -45.31 24.87 -21.52
CA ARG A 416 -44.51 26.12 -21.51
C ARG A 416 -43.48 26.14 -22.65
N PRO A 417 -43.13 27.32 -23.19
CA PRO A 417 -42.05 27.43 -24.17
C PRO A 417 -40.73 26.91 -23.56
N PRO A 418 -39.88 26.24 -24.36
CA PRO A 418 -38.64 25.65 -23.89
C PRO A 418 -37.78 26.69 -23.18
N LYS A 419 -37.51 26.48 -21.88
CA LYS A 419 -36.63 27.35 -21.11
C LYS A 419 -35.19 26.83 -21.26
N LYS A 420 -34.32 27.70 -21.75
CA LYS A 420 -32.87 27.46 -21.82
C LYS A 420 -32.29 27.59 -20.41
N GLU A 421 -31.84 26.50 -19.81
CA GLU A 421 -31.10 26.50 -18.55
C GLU A 421 -29.66 26.10 -18.81
N PHE A 422 -28.71 26.85 -18.22
CA PHE A 422 -27.30 26.51 -18.28
C PHE A 422 -26.95 25.67 -17.07
N ILE A 423 -26.52 24.43 -17.30
CA ILE A 423 -26.07 23.53 -16.25
C ILE A 423 -24.55 23.38 -16.37
N THR A 424 -23.83 23.51 -15.27
CA THR A 424 -22.38 23.26 -15.27
C THR A 424 -22.17 21.76 -15.05
N ALA A 425 -21.73 21.08 -16.11
CA ALA A 425 -21.32 19.68 -16.04
C ALA A 425 -19.87 19.59 -15.55
N ILE A 426 -19.65 18.77 -14.53
CA ILE A 426 -18.34 18.47 -13.94
C ILE A 426 -17.95 17.08 -14.44
N MET A 427 -16.82 16.95 -15.12
CA MET A 427 -16.38 15.68 -15.68
C MET A 427 -14.86 15.52 -15.62
N PRO A 428 -14.34 14.30 -15.45
CA PRO A 428 -12.91 14.05 -15.52
C PRO A 428 -12.37 14.29 -16.93
N ILE A 429 -11.10 14.66 -17.04
CA ILE A 429 -10.42 14.72 -18.34
C ILE A 429 -9.99 13.31 -18.74
N SER A 430 -10.59 12.79 -19.82
CA SER A 430 -10.41 11.42 -20.30
C SER A 430 -9.07 11.14 -21.01
N MET A 431 -8.15 12.11 -21.03
CA MET A 431 -6.81 11.91 -21.56
C MET A 431 -6.01 11.02 -20.62
N LEU A 432 -5.38 9.96 -21.13
CA LEU A 432 -4.68 8.94 -20.33
C LEU A 432 -3.73 9.52 -19.26
N PRO A 433 -2.86 10.51 -19.54
CA PRO A 433 -2.01 11.12 -18.52
C PRO A 433 -2.78 11.68 -17.31
N ASN A 434 -3.93 12.30 -17.59
CA ASN A 434 -4.78 12.96 -16.62
C ASN A 434 -5.61 11.94 -15.84
N VAL A 435 -6.08 10.87 -16.49
CA VAL A 435 -6.73 9.72 -15.83
C VAL A 435 -5.76 9.04 -14.87
N ILE A 436 -4.50 8.84 -15.27
CA ILE A 436 -3.46 8.27 -14.40
C ILE A 436 -3.23 9.14 -13.16
N GLU A 437 -3.13 10.46 -13.34
CA GLU A 437 -2.96 11.39 -12.22
C GLU A 437 -4.21 11.44 -11.32
N LEU A 438 -5.41 11.42 -11.90
CA LEU A 438 -6.65 11.38 -11.13
C LEU A 438 -6.81 10.04 -10.38
N SER A 439 -6.39 8.93 -11.00
CA SER A 439 -6.36 7.60 -10.39
C SER A 439 -5.44 7.58 -9.16
N TYR A 440 -4.31 8.30 -9.18
CA TYR A 440 -3.45 8.44 -8.00
C TYR A 440 -4.24 8.90 -6.76
N TYR A 441 -5.09 9.92 -6.91
CA TYR A 441 -5.93 10.43 -5.82
C TYR A 441 -7.08 9.48 -5.49
N SER A 442 -7.71 8.87 -6.51
CA SER A 442 -8.79 7.90 -6.31
C SER A 442 -8.34 6.63 -5.57
N ASN A 443 -7.09 6.20 -5.78
CA ASN A 443 -6.57 4.95 -5.24
C ASN A 443 -6.50 4.90 -3.71
N GLY A 444 -6.52 6.06 -3.03
CA GLY A 444 -6.70 6.10 -1.57
C GLY A 444 -8.00 5.45 -1.11
N MET A 445 -9.09 5.60 -1.88
CA MET A 445 -10.40 5.02 -1.58
C MET A 445 -10.50 3.52 -1.88
N ILE A 446 -9.73 3.01 -2.85
CA ILE A 446 -9.81 1.61 -3.27
C ILE A 446 -9.52 0.66 -2.11
N THR A 447 -8.55 1.02 -1.25
CA THR A 447 -8.19 0.19 -0.08
C THR A 447 -9.35 -0.01 0.90
N HIS A 448 -10.29 0.93 0.97
CA HIS A 448 -11.47 0.80 1.82
C HIS A 448 -12.48 -0.21 1.25
N TYR A 449 -12.68 -0.20 -0.07
CA TYR A 449 -13.67 -1.04 -0.76
C TYR A 449 -13.13 -2.37 -1.26
N VAL A 450 -11.82 -2.62 -1.14
CA VAL A 450 -11.15 -3.73 -1.81
C VAL A 450 -11.78 -5.10 -1.47
N MET A 451 -12.12 -5.35 -0.20
CA MET A 451 -12.70 -6.62 0.22
C MET A 451 -14.12 -6.80 -0.32
N GLU A 452 -14.96 -5.77 -0.21
CA GLU A 452 -16.32 -5.78 -0.75
C GLU A 452 -16.30 -5.99 -2.27
N SER A 453 -15.41 -5.30 -2.97
CA SER A 453 -15.20 -5.45 -4.41
C SER A 453 -14.69 -6.84 -4.80
N VAL A 454 -13.86 -7.48 -3.98
CA VAL A 454 -13.41 -8.87 -4.21
C VAL A 454 -14.60 -9.82 -4.12
N VAL A 455 -15.39 -9.73 -3.05
CA VAL A 455 -16.55 -10.61 -2.85
C VAL A 455 -17.58 -10.39 -3.95
N VAL A 456 -17.89 -9.14 -4.30
CA VAL A 456 -18.79 -8.81 -5.41
C VAL A 456 -18.27 -9.34 -6.75
N SER A 457 -16.98 -9.20 -7.04
CA SER A 457 -16.40 -9.75 -8.27
C SER A 457 -16.43 -11.28 -8.30
N ALA A 458 -16.29 -11.92 -7.14
CA ALA A 458 -16.48 -13.36 -7.00
C ALA A 458 -17.94 -13.77 -7.23
N ILE A 459 -18.93 -12.99 -6.76
CA ILE A 459 -20.36 -13.18 -7.08
C ILE A 459 -20.57 -13.15 -8.59
N TYR A 460 -20.12 -12.10 -9.29
CA TYR A 460 -20.22 -12.02 -10.76
C TYR A 460 -19.58 -13.21 -11.47
N ALA A 461 -18.44 -13.70 -10.97
CA ALA A 461 -17.75 -14.85 -11.53
C ALA A 461 -18.53 -16.16 -11.36
N VAL A 462 -19.18 -16.38 -10.21
CA VAL A 462 -20.04 -17.55 -9.96
C VAL A 462 -21.31 -17.48 -10.80
N LEU A 463 -21.93 -16.30 -10.88
CA LEU A 463 -23.16 -16.08 -11.61
C LEU A 463 -22.99 -16.06 -13.13
N LYS A 464 -21.77 -15.96 -13.66
CA LYS A 464 -21.53 -15.90 -15.12
C LYS A 464 -22.19 -17.05 -15.89
N ASN A 465 -22.34 -18.22 -15.27
CA ASN A 465 -23.03 -19.36 -15.87
C ASN A 465 -24.56 -19.26 -15.78
N GLN A 466 -25.10 -18.59 -14.75
CA GLN A 466 -26.54 -18.42 -14.52
C GLN A 466 -27.12 -17.19 -15.25
N ILE A 467 -26.34 -16.10 -15.38
CA ILE A 467 -26.75 -14.87 -16.09
C ILE A 467 -26.98 -15.11 -17.59
N ASN A 468 -26.30 -16.11 -18.17
CA ASN A 468 -26.49 -16.52 -19.56
C ASN A 468 -27.73 -17.42 -19.77
N ASP A 469 -28.43 -17.82 -18.70
CA ASP A 469 -29.68 -18.57 -18.77
C ASP A 469 -30.89 -17.62 -18.65
N PRO A 470 -31.68 -17.42 -19.72
CA PRO A 470 -32.82 -16.51 -19.72
C PRO A 470 -33.96 -16.94 -18.77
N LYS A 471 -33.99 -18.18 -18.27
CA LYS A 471 -35.00 -18.62 -17.27
C LYS A 471 -34.65 -18.18 -15.85
N ALA A 472 -33.38 -18.30 -15.45
CA ALA A 472 -32.92 -17.89 -14.12
C ALA A 472 -33.07 -16.37 -13.89
N LEU A 473 -32.90 -15.58 -14.96
CA LEU A 473 -33.10 -14.12 -14.92
C LEU A 473 -34.59 -13.74 -14.77
N ALA A 474 -35.51 -14.56 -15.28
CA ALA A 474 -36.95 -14.30 -15.25
C ALA A 474 -37.58 -14.64 -13.89
N GLU A 475 -36.99 -15.57 -13.12
CA GLU A 475 -37.48 -15.99 -11.81
C GLU A 475 -36.83 -15.22 -10.64
N ALA A 476 -35.81 -14.39 -10.89
CA ALA A 476 -35.05 -13.62 -9.88
C ALA A 476 -34.44 -14.45 -8.74
N ASP A 477 -34.30 -15.77 -8.93
CA ASP A 477 -33.71 -16.70 -7.97
C ASP A 477 -32.22 -16.93 -8.28
N LEU A 478 -31.41 -15.87 -8.13
CA LEU A 478 -29.95 -15.98 -8.20
C LEU A 478 -29.43 -16.47 -6.85
N ILE A 479 -29.01 -17.73 -6.82
CA ILE A 479 -28.52 -18.42 -5.62
C ILE A 479 -27.02 -18.70 -5.75
N VAL A 480 -26.28 -18.36 -4.70
CA VAL A 480 -24.83 -18.56 -4.59
C VAL A 480 -24.51 -19.38 -3.35
N PHE A 481 -23.69 -20.42 -3.50
CA PHE A 481 -23.18 -21.21 -2.38
C PHE A 481 -22.01 -20.49 -1.69
N GLN A 482 -22.00 -20.50 -0.36
CA GLN A 482 -20.92 -19.90 0.43
C GLN A 482 -19.55 -20.47 0.07
N SER A 483 -19.42 -21.80 -0.03
CA SER A 483 -18.14 -22.44 -0.33
C SER A 483 -17.58 -22.02 -1.69
N SER A 484 -18.41 -21.98 -2.73
CA SER A 484 -18.00 -21.48 -4.04
C SER A 484 -17.62 -20.00 -4.00
N LEU A 485 -18.34 -19.18 -3.22
CA LEU A 485 -18.04 -17.75 -3.13
C LEU A 485 -16.70 -17.52 -2.43
N VAL A 486 -16.48 -18.18 -1.30
CA VAL A 486 -15.22 -18.13 -0.54
C VAL A 486 -14.06 -18.61 -1.42
N GLU A 487 -14.21 -19.75 -2.12
CA GLU A 487 -13.15 -20.27 -3.00
C GLU A 487 -12.77 -19.28 -4.12
N LYS A 488 -13.76 -18.66 -4.79
CA LYS A 488 -13.50 -17.68 -5.85
C LYS A 488 -12.90 -16.38 -5.29
N ALA A 489 -13.38 -15.91 -4.14
CA ALA A 489 -12.84 -14.73 -3.46
C ALA A 489 -11.39 -14.96 -3.03
N SER A 490 -11.07 -16.10 -2.41
CA SER A 490 -9.70 -16.46 -2.03
C SER A 490 -8.77 -16.56 -3.24
N LYS A 491 -9.22 -17.13 -4.36
CA LYS A 491 -8.44 -17.16 -5.62
C LYS A 491 -8.16 -15.75 -6.15
N LEU A 492 -9.14 -14.85 -6.09
CA LEU A 492 -8.95 -13.46 -6.51
C LEU A 492 -7.98 -12.71 -5.58
N CYS A 493 -8.08 -12.92 -4.27
CA CYS A 493 -7.10 -12.41 -3.30
C CYS A 493 -5.68 -12.92 -3.60
N ASP A 494 -5.51 -14.21 -3.94
CA ASP A 494 -4.19 -14.76 -4.26
C ASP A 494 -3.60 -14.17 -5.56
N ILE A 495 -4.43 -13.87 -6.56
CA ILE A 495 -4.01 -13.17 -7.78
C ILE A 495 -3.55 -11.74 -7.46
N LEU A 496 -4.31 -11.03 -6.61
CA LEU A 496 -4.08 -9.63 -6.26
C LEU A 496 -3.18 -9.44 -5.04
N LYS A 497 -2.58 -10.51 -4.51
CA LYS A 497 -1.80 -10.47 -3.27
C LYS A 497 -0.58 -9.56 -3.32
N TYR A 498 -0.14 -9.13 -4.48
CA TYR A 498 0.97 -8.18 -4.63
C TYR A 498 0.51 -6.72 -4.78
N GLU A 499 -0.80 -6.52 -4.96
CA GLU A 499 -1.42 -5.19 -5.07
C GLU A 499 -2.00 -4.70 -3.74
N PHE A 500 -2.46 -5.63 -2.90
CA PHE A 500 -3.15 -5.33 -1.65
C PHE A 500 -2.75 -6.30 -0.53
N ILE A 501 -2.78 -5.79 0.70
CA ILE A 501 -2.75 -6.60 1.92
C ILE A 501 -4.18 -6.62 2.44
N PHE A 502 -4.87 -7.75 2.24
CA PHE A 502 -6.31 -7.86 2.46
C PHE A 502 -6.71 -7.98 3.94
N CYS A 503 -5.90 -8.68 4.72
CA CYS A 503 -6.08 -8.87 6.14
C CYS A 503 -4.72 -8.71 6.83
N PRO A 504 -4.70 -8.34 8.12
CA PRO A 504 -3.46 -8.39 8.87
C PRO A 504 -3.00 -9.85 8.94
N PRO A 505 -1.68 -10.10 9.01
CA PRO A 505 -1.12 -11.46 9.04
C PRO A 505 -1.59 -12.29 10.24
N CYS A 506 -2.07 -11.62 11.29
CA CYS A 506 -2.61 -12.25 12.49
C CYS A 506 -4.03 -12.77 12.35
N GLU A 507 -4.70 -12.50 11.22
CA GLU A 507 -6.07 -12.94 10.94
C GLU A 507 -6.11 -13.90 9.74
N ASN A 508 -7.11 -14.78 9.72
CA ASN A 508 -7.33 -15.67 8.59
C ASN A 508 -8.13 -14.96 7.49
N LEU A 509 -7.60 -14.99 6.26
CA LEU A 509 -8.26 -14.45 5.07
C LEU A 509 -9.68 -15.00 4.87
N GLU A 510 -9.92 -16.28 5.15
CA GLU A 510 -11.25 -16.89 5.04
C GLU A 510 -12.24 -16.21 6.00
N SER A 511 -11.83 -15.97 7.25
CA SER A 511 -12.65 -15.27 8.24
C SER A 511 -12.96 -13.84 7.79
N MET A 512 -12.00 -13.17 7.17
CA MET A 512 -12.18 -11.81 6.65
C MET A 512 -13.18 -11.77 5.49
N ILE A 513 -13.12 -12.76 4.59
CA ILE A 513 -14.09 -12.92 3.50
C ILE A 513 -15.50 -13.16 4.07
N LEU A 514 -15.63 -14.03 5.07
CA LEU A 514 -16.90 -14.31 5.73
C LEU A 514 -17.51 -13.07 6.38
N HIS A 515 -16.72 -12.33 7.16
CA HIS A 515 -17.18 -11.07 7.75
C HIS A 515 -17.56 -10.03 6.68
N THR A 516 -16.86 -10.01 5.54
CA THR A 516 -17.24 -9.14 4.42
C THR A 516 -18.58 -9.57 3.81
N ILE A 517 -18.85 -10.87 3.70
CA ILE A 517 -20.14 -11.39 3.26
C ILE A 517 -21.24 -10.96 4.24
N ASP A 518 -21.00 -11.08 5.55
CA ASP A 518 -21.96 -10.63 6.58
C ASP A 518 -22.25 -9.13 6.46
N ASN A 519 -21.24 -8.31 6.18
CA ASN A 519 -21.43 -6.87 5.94
C ASN A 519 -22.28 -6.62 4.67
N LEU A 520 -22.07 -7.38 3.60
CA LEU A 520 -22.89 -7.28 2.38
C LEU A 520 -24.34 -7.76 2.60
N ILE A 521 -24.56 -8.68 3.54
CA ILE A 521 -25.90 -9.08 4.00
C ILE A 521 -26.55 -7.92 4.76
N PHE A 522 -25.82 -7.28 5.68
CA PHE A 522 -26.31 -6.13 6.43
C PHE A 522 -26.67 -4.94 5.52
N ILE A 523 -25.86 -4.68 4.49
CA ILE A 523 -26.13 -3.64 3.48
C ILE A 523 -27.36 -4.02 2.61
N GLY A 524 -27.75 -5.29 2.58
CA GLY A 524 -28.92 -5.78 1.85
C GLY A 524 -28.65 -6.16 0.40
N ILE A 525 -27.38 -6.29 -0.01
CA ILE A 525 -26.97 -6.81 -1.34
C ILE A 525 -27.20 -8.32 -1.40
N ILE A 526 -26.88 -9.01 -0.29
CA ILE A 526 -27.08 -10.44 -0.13
C ILE A 526 -28.24 -10.68 0.84
N GLY A 527 -29.20 -11.51 0.42
CA GLY A 527 -30.37 -11.93 1.16
C GLY A 527 -30.19 -13.24 1.94
N THR A 528 -31.28 -13.68 2.59
CA THR A 528 -31.30 -14.69 3.65
C THR A 528 -30.55 -15.98 3.36
N CYS A 529 -29.82 -16.42 4.38
CA CYS A 529 -29.13 -17.70 4.49
C CYS A 529 -30.16 -18.84 4.61
N GLU A 530 -30.21 -19.73 3.62
CA GLU A 530 -30.99 -20.98 3.72
C GLU A 530 -30.03 -22.18 3.79
N GLU A 531 -30.25 -23.09 4.74
CA GLU A 531 -29.60 -24.42 4.69
C GLU A 531 -30.14 -25.19 3.47
N GLY A 532 -29.27 -25.46 2.50
CA GLY A 532 -29.55 -26.28 1.33
C GLY A 532 -28.78 -27.57 1.30
N LEU A 533 -29.46 -28.63 0.87
CA LEU A 533 -28.84 -29.91 0.51
C LEU A 533 -28.48 -29.90 -0.99
N LEU A 534 -27.28 -30.36 -1.36
CA LEU A 534 -26.95 -30.68 -2.76
C LEU A 534 -27.78 -31.88 -3.28
N GLU A 535 -28.07 -31.96 -4.58
CA GLU A 535 -28.82 -33.10 -5.18
C GLU A 535 -28.14 -34.45 -4.95
N GLU A 536 -26.80 -34.50 -5.03
CA GLU A 536 -25.99 -35.69 -4.76
C GLU A 536 -26.09 -36.15 -3.30
N GLU A 537 -26.40 -35.22 -2.38
CA GLU A 537 -26.62 -35.50 -0.96
C GLU A 537 -28.04 -35.96 -0.65
N GLN A 538 -29.05 -35.49 -1.39
CA GLN A 538 -30.39 -36.09 -1.33
C GLN A 538 -30.35 -37.57 -1.76
N TRP A 539 -29.51 -37.87 -2.76
CA TRP A 539 -29.25 -39.24 -3.20
C TRP A 539 -28.48 -40.06 -2.15
N SER A 540 -27.43 -39.46 -1.56
CA SER A 540 -26.63 -40.10 -0.51
C SER A 540 -27.39 -40.33 0.80
N ARG A 541 -28.27 -39.41 1.24
CA ARG A 541 -29.11 -39.57 2.43
C ARG A 541 -30.16 -40.67 2.28
N ARG A 542 -30.72 -40.86 1.08
CA ARG A 542 -31.60 -42.01 0.79
C ARG A 542 -30.86 -43.34 1.01
N PHE A 543 -29.57 -43.40 0.69
CA PHE A 543 -28.73 -44.59 0.89
C PHE A 543 -28.15 -44.72 2.31
N ALA A 544 -27.78 -43.60 2.94
CA ALA A 544 -27.17 -43.56 4.27
C ALA A 544 -28.15 -43.91 5.40
N SER A 545 -29.47 -43.82 5.18
CA SER A 545 -30.48 -44.34 6.12
C SER A 545 -30.39 -45.86 6.39
N THR A 546 -29.47 -46.55 5.71
CA THR A 546 -29.23 -48.00 5.80
C THR A 546 -27.92 -48.36 6.49
N LEU A 547 -27.08 -47.40 6.89
CA LEU A 547 -25.75 -47.67 7.44
C LEU A 547 -25.52 -46.88 8.73
N ASP A 548 -25.12 -47.61 9.78
CA ASP A 548 -24.92 -47.12 11.14
C ASP A 548 -23.65 -46.27 11.26
N ASP A 549 -23.75 -45.25 12.11
CA ASP A 549 -22.92 -44.05 12.19
C ASP A 549 -21.71 -44.27 13.11
N SER A 550 -20.52 -43.83 12.70
CA SER A 550 -19.53 -43.31 13.66
C SER A 550 -18.37 -42.60 12.98
N SER A 551 -17.98 -41.47 13.58
CA SER A 551 -16.70 -40.76 13.43
C SER A 551 -16.53 -39.95 12.16
N ASP A 552 -16.73 -38.63 12.25
CA ASP A 552 -15.70 -37.63 11.96
C ASP A 552 -16.30 -36.20 12.09
N GLU A 553 -16.05 -35.55 13.23
CA GLU A 553 -16.54 -34.17 13.49
C GLU A 553 -15.97 -33.14 12.49
N GLU A 554 -14.79 -33.40 11.93
CA GLU A 554 -14.14 -32.55 10.92
C GLU A 554 -14.88 -32.62 9.56
N PHE A 555 -15.33 -33.81 9.15
CA PHE A 555 -16.17 -34.00 7.95
C PHE A 555 -17.56 -33.37 8.11
N ALA A 556 -18.11 -33.34 9.33
CA ALA A 556 -19.40 -32.71 9.61
C ALA A 556 -19.35 -31.17 9.49
N LEU A 557 -18.23 -30.54 9.90
CA LEU A 557 -17.99 -29.10 9.79
C LEU A 557 -17.79 -28.64 8.32
N GLU A 558 -17.02 -29.39 7.53
CA GLU A 558 -16.84 -29.12 6.09
C GLU A 558 -18.18 -29.30 5.33
N ARG A 559 -19.00 -30.29 5.71
CA ARG A 559 -20.39 -30.46 5.23
C ARG A 559 -21.32 -29.31 5.62
N ALA A 560 -21.21 -28.77 6.84
CA ALA A 560 -22.06 -27.67 7.29
C ALA A 560 -21.79 -26.38 6.52
N ARG A 561 -20.52 -26.08 6.21
CA ARG A 561 -20.11 -24.93 5.37
C ARG A 561 -20.65 -25.01 3.93
N ASN A 562 -20.84 -26.22 3.38
CA ASN A 562 -21.40 -26.43 2.04
C ASN A 562 -22.92 -26.25 1.96
N LYS A 563 -23.62 -26.08 3.09
CA LYS A 563 -25.09 -25.95 3.12
C LYS A 563 -25.59 -24.52 3.00
N ILE A 564 -24.73 -23.52 3.23
CA ILE A 564 -25.18 -22.13 3.29
C ILE A 564 -25.37 -21.58 1.86
N ARG A 565 -26.63 -21.25 1.56
CA ARG A 565 -27.03 -20.60 0.30
C ARG A 565 -27.40 -19.16 0.56
N TYR A 566 -26.89 -18.29 -0.31
CA TYR A 566 -27.19 -16.87 -0.34
C TYR A 566 -28.06 -16.54 -1.54
N LYS A 567 -29.18 -15.84 -1.30
CA LYS A 567 -30.04 -15.30 -2.36
C LYS A 567 -29.67 -13.85 -2.63
N LEU A 568 -29.50 -13.42 -3.87
CA LEU A 568 -29.17 -12.01 -4.15
C LEU A 568 -30.41 -11.12 -4.17
N ASN A 569 -30.27 -9.91 -3.64
CA ASN A 569 -31.31 -8.90 -3.72
C ASN A 569 -31.17 -8.11 -5.03
N MET A 570 -32.20 -8.17 -5.87
CA MET A 570 -32.23 -7.53 -7.20
C MET A 570 -32.92 -6.16 -7.19
N ASP A 571 -33.10 -5.55 -6.02
CA ASP A 571 -33.57 -4.17 -5.92
C ASP A 571 -32.67 -3.21 -6.74
N PRO A 572 -33.23 -2.18 -7.40
CA PRO A 572 -32.45 -1.25 -8.24
C PRO A 572 -31.28 -0.59 -7.51
N ASP A 573 -31.41 -0.30 -6.21
CA ASP A 573 -30.34 0.37 -5.46
C ASP A 573 -29.25 -0.62 -5.03
N SER A 574 -29.63 -1.85 -4.68
CA SER A 574 -28.69 -2.95 -4.43
C SER A 574 -27.89 -3.30 -5.69
N SER A 575 -28.56 -3.33 -6.84
CA SER A 575 -27.93 -3.60 -8.15
C SER A 575 -26.92 -2.52 -8.53
N LYS A 576 -27.28 -1.23 -8.37
CA LYS A 576 -26.35 -0.10 -8.60
C LYS A 576 -25.15 -0.15 -7.66
N ARG A 577 -25.36 -0.49 -6.39
CA ARG A 577 -24.27 -0.62 -5.41
C ARG A 577 -23.33 -1.76 -5.76
N MET A 578 -23.88 -2.90 -6.20
CA MET A 578 -23.08 -4.04 -6.66
C MET A 578 -22.27 -3.70 -7.91
N GLU A 579 -22.86 -3.00 -8.88
CA GLU A 579 -22.15 -2.52 -10.08
C GLU A 579 -21.02 -1.54 -9.72
N PHE A 580 -21.29 -0.62 -8.79
CA PHE A 580 -20.29 0.31 -8.27
C PHE A 580 -19.10 -0.44 -7.63
N LEU A 581 -19.36 -1.38 -6.72
CA LEU A 581 -18.30 -2.18 -6.08
C LEU A 581 -17.52 -3.04 -7.08
N HIS A 582 -18.18 -3.56 -8.11
CA HIS A 582 -17.52 -4.33 -9.17
C HIS A 582 -16.61 -3.46 -10.04
N THR A 583 -17.02 -2.22 -10.32
CA THR A 583 -16.27 -1.28 -11.17
C THR A 583 -14.91 -0.90 -10.56
N ILE A 584 -14.79 -0.86 -9.23
CA ILE A 584 -13.58 -0.44 -8.52
C ILE A 584 -12.35 -1.32 -8.85
N LEU A 585 -12.51 -2.65 -8.89
CA LEU A 585 -11.39 -3.58 -9.14
C LEU A 585 -11.25 -3.98 -10.61
N ARG A 586 -12.25 -3.71 -11.43
CA ARG A 586 -12.28 -4.11 -12.84
C ARG A 586 -11.04 -3.65 -13.63
N PRO A 587 -10.54 -2.41 -13.52
CA PRO A 587 -9.36 -1.97 -14.28
C PRO A 587 -8.09 -2.74 -13.91
N LEU A 588 -7.95 -3.13 -12.64
CA LEU A 588 -6.83 -3.96 -12.18
C LEU A 588 -6.96 -5.38 -12.72
N ILE A 589 -8.14 -6.00 -12.61
CA ILE A 589 -8.39 -7.35 -13.11
C ILE A 589 -8.16 -7.42 -14.62
N ASP A 590 -8.65 -6.43 -15.37
CA ASP A 590 -8.45 -6.32 -16.82
C ASP A 590 -6.95 -6.20 -17.14
N THR A 591 -6.22 -5.33 -16.42
CA THR A 591 -4.77 -5.16 -16.61
C THR A 591 -4.00 -6.47 -16.37
N TYR A 592 -4.31 -7.21 -15.30
CA TYR A 592 -3.71 -8.52 -15.02
C TYR A 592 -4.05 -9.54 -16.11
N THR A 593 -5.29 -9.52 -16.60
CA THR A 593 -5.78 -10.42 -17.66
C THR A 593 -5.05 -10.17 -18.98
N PHE A 594 -4.95 -8.91 -19.43
CA PHE A 594 -4.21 -8.56 -20.64
C PHE A 594 -2.71 -8.81 -20.52
N SER A 595 -2.14 -8.58 -19.34
CA SER A 595 -0.75 -8.92 -19.06
C SER A 595 -0.51 -10.43 -19.20
N ALA A 596 -1.38 -11.25 -18.61
CA ALA A 596 -1.31 -12.71 -18.71
C ALA A 596 -1.48 -13.21 -20.16
N PHE A 597 -2.37 -12.59 -20.96
CA PHE A 597 -2.49 -12.93 -22.38
C PHE A 597 -1.25 -12.56 -23.18
N THR A 598 -0.60 -11.44 -22.87
CA THR A 598 0.66 -11.03 -23.50
C THR A 598 1.80 -12.00 -23.14
N LEU A 599 1.83 -12.56 -21.93
CA LEU A 599 2.82 -13.58 -21.56
C LEU A 599 2.77 -14.82 -22.47
N LYS A 600 1.59 -15.19 -22.99
CA LYS A 600 1.49 -16.29 -23.98
C LYS A 600 2.28 -15.99 -25.27
N LYS A 601 2.45 -14.72 -25.62
CA LYS A 601 3.25 -14.29 -26.80
C LYS A 601 4.75 -14.48 -26.58
N MET A 602 5.21 -14.68 -25.34
CA MET A 602 6.62 -14.97 -25.02
C MET A 602 7.00 -16.45 -25.20
N VAL A 603 6.04 -17.35 -25.49
CA VAL A 603 6.36 -18.76 -25.73
C VAL A 603 7.25 -18.85 -26.98
N GLY A 604 8.53 -19.21 -26.78
CA GLY A 604 9.53 -19.30 -27.84
C GLY A 604 10.22 -17.98 -28.21
N ARG A 605 10.04 -16.89 -27.43
CA ARG A 605 10.70 -15.58 -27.65
C ARG A 605 11.25 -15.01 -26.35
N SER A 606 12.43 -14.40 -26.41
CA SER A 606 12.98 -13.60 -25.31
C SER A 606 12.74 -12.11 -25.59
N LEU A 607 12.08 -11.42 -24.68
CA LEU A 607 11.88 -9.97 -24.72
C LEU A 607 12.57 -9.33 -23.52
N THR A 608 13.01 -8.08 -23.67
CA THR A 608 13.40 -7.29 -22.50
C THR A 608 12.16 -6.91 -21.70
N GLU A 609 12.30 -6.70 -20.39
CA GLU A 609 11.19 -6.29 -19.52
C GLU A 609 10.52 -5.01 -20.05
N LYS A 610 11.32 -4.06 -20.55
CA LYS A 610 10.82 -2.81 -21.12
C LYS A 610 9.95 -3.04 -22.35
N ASP A 611 10.39 -3.89 -23.26
CA ASP A 611 9.66 -4.19 -24.50
C ASP A 611 8.35 -4.92 -24.18
N LEU A 612 8.39 -5.86 -23.23
CA LEU A 612 7.20 -6.55 -22.74
C LEU A 612 6.17 -5.58 -22.15
N VAL A 613 6.59 -4.65 -21.30
CA VAL A 613 5.71 -3.61 -20.73
C VAL A 613 5.11 -2.74 -21.83
N GLN A 614 5.90 -2.36 -22.83
CA GLN A 614 5.40 -1.59 -23.97
C GLN A 614 4.38 -2.36 -24.82
N GLU A 615 4.58 -3.66 -25.04
CA GLU A 615 3.61 -4.51 -25.72
C GLU A 615 2.29 -4.62 -24.93
N VAL A 616 2.37 -4.85 -23.62
CA VAL A 616 1.19 -4.88 -22.73
C VAL A 616 0.43 -3.56 -22.80
N LEU A 617 1.13 -2.43 -22.68
CA LEU A 617 0.51 -1.10 -22.77
C LEU A 617 -0.15 -0.86 -24.13
N CYS A 618 0.47 -1.33 -25.23
CA CYS A 618 -0.09 -1.21 -26.57
C CYS A 618 -1.37 -2.07 -26.73
N GLU A 619 -1.36 -3.29 -26.20
CA GLU A 619 -2.51 -4.20 -26.20
C GLU A 619 -3.65 -3.62 -25.37
N ILE A 620 -3.37 -3.13 -24.16
CA ILE A 620 -4.37 -2.47 -23.31
C ILE A 620 -4.95 -1.25 -24.02
N LYS A 621 -4.11 -0.39 -24.60
CA LYS A 621 -4.56 0.80 -25.34
C LYS A 621 -5.45 0.41 -26.52
N THR A 622 -5.09 -0.63 -27.27
CA THR A 622 -5.88 -1.10 -28.41
C THR A 622 -7.24 -1.66 -27.97
N ASN A 623 -7.28 -2.41 -26.87
CA ASN A 623 -8.53 -2.95 -26.33
C ASN A 623 -9.38 -1.86 -25.66
N PHE A 624 -8.74 -0.82 -25.11
CA PHE A 624 -9.41 0.37 -24.62
C PHE A 624 -10.09 1.14 -25.76
N ASP A 625 -9.37 1.41 -26.84
CA ASP A 625 -9.92 2.12 -28.03
C ASP A 625 -11.06 1.32 -28.70
N ARG A 626 -11.08 -0.01 -28.53
CA ARG A 626 -12.14 -0.91 -29.01
C ARG A 626 -13.32 -1.10 -28.04
N GLY A 627 -13.24 -0.55 -26.82
CA GLY A 627 -14.27 -0.69 -25.79
C GLY A 627 -14.35 -2.07 -25.12
N PHE A 628 -13.33 -2.94 -25.30
CA PHE A 628 -13.24 -4.23 -24.60
C PHE A 628 -12.66 -4.09 -23.19
N ALA A 629 -11.84 -3.05 -22.97
CA ALA A 629 -11.33 -2.67 -21.67
C ALA A 629 -12.03 -1.38 -21.21
N ASN A 630 -12.54 -1.39 -19.98
CA ASN A 630 -13.12 -0.19 -19.36
C ASN A 630 -12.12 0.37 -18.33
N TYR A 631 -11.82 1.67 -18.39
CA TYR A 631 -11.11 2.35 -17.29
C TYR A 631 -11.91 2.39 -16.00
#